data_AF-A0A3N5FD27-F1
#
_entry.id   AF-A0A3N5FD27-F1
#
_cell.length_a   1.000
_cell.length_b   1.000
_cell.length_c   1.000
_cell.angle_alpha   90.00
_cell.angle_beta   90.00
_cell.angle_gamma   90.00
#
_symmetry.space_group_name_H-M   'P 1'
#
loop_
_entity.id
_entity.type
_entity.pdbx_description
1 polymer ?
#
loop_
_entity_poly.entity_id
_entity_poly.type
_entity_poly.pdbx_seq_one_letter_code
_entity_poly.pdbx_strand_id
1 'polypeptide(L)'
;MEIRPLSVVASEHRFAMPILPFLRSDCRTFEALVLQPCGQIRATQNGIGNCECQQTVDKYTSFLSYAKRIDVDLTVTPEYSCPWQVLLSVVADETNLPNEGKLWVLGCESITKQALIELPTHNHIRWVFDESVLSQDKSFLDPLCYVFKTTDQAKKPLYIALIQFKTIEMADHIGYLERDHLIKGRYIYKIESNEHSNGLCTLICSDVLNVDDRIIRELINTPTQLLHIQLNPEPRDPQFAGYRRSSLEYKSDAVEILTLNWAKGTSIEEPYQNVDFTKAWGTAVYSKSIEVHLDNTRVAHNHHNGLFMCHWHERKTWAYYFDHNEAMFRLRLTPVSQRLAPGQLARRTGPEVLEVYSWANVLWSAATPTQTSAFRRVCDTYGVPNLSIMLDNMLDVVNIERLLTLSLGNACCNQWHDVRRLHHFKIDDNEIIRRITCAIDCSDQALATRNICLINYQILTVEILGNPQAHLPDNLSDLRQSVQIAYREDSPNCNLYAPDMRGAATGVYLGPYPDDNLPRQKYDAVSSCLTDSEKRRLVVWFKRNDEYERVSFERRPQITDIFNQSNTQITSTFKPRVE
;
A
#
# COMPACT_ATOMS: atom_id res chain seq x y z
N MET A 1 -10.61 12.66 24.48
CA MET A 1 -9.82 13.14 23.33
C MET A 1 -10.40 14.48 22.88
N GLU A 2 -9.54 15.50 22.75
CA GLU A 2 -9.89 16.84 22.26
C GLU A 2 -8.85 17.31 21.22
N ILE A 3 -9.29 17.93 20.13
CA ILE A 3 -8.37 18.50 19.14
C ILE A 3 -7.92 19.88 19.61
N ARG A 4 -6.61 20.09 19.77
CA ARG A 4 -6.03 21.35 20.25
C ARG A 4 -5.16 22.01 19.18
N PRO A 5 -5.54 23.17 18.62
CA PRO A 5 -4.72 23.87 17.63
C PRO A 5 -3.37 24.32 18.22
N LEU A 6 -2.29 24.19 17.45
CA LEU A 6 -0.96 24.63 17.85
C LEU A 6 -0.92 26.14 18.13
N SER A 7 -1.77 26.95 17.49
CA SER A 7 -1.87 28.40 17.74
C SER A 7 -2.24 28.75 19.18
N VAL A 8 -3.10 27.95 19.81
CA VAL A 8 -3.48 28.10 21.22
C VAL A 8 -2.26 27.80 22.10
N VAL A 9 -1.60 26.68 21.83
CA VAL A 9 -0.39 26.25 22.56
C VAL A 9 0.75 27.27 22.42
N ALA A 10 0.98 27.77 21.21
CA ALA A 10 2.00 28.78 20.90
C ALA A 10 1.78 30.09 21.67
N SER A 11 0.52 30.53 21.76
CA SER A 11 0.13 31.70 22.55
C SER A 11 0.41 31.50 24.04
N GLU A 12 -0.04 30.38 24.62
CA GLU A 12 0.13 30.06 26.04
C GLU A 12 1.61 29.94 26.42
N HIS A 13 2.39 29.24 25.60
CA HIS A 13 3.81 29.00 25.84
C HIS A 13 4.72 30.04 25.18
N ARG A 14 4.18 31.14 24.65
CA ARG A 14 4.92 32.32 24.16
C ARG A 14 6.00 32.00 23.12
N PHE A 15 5.64 31.25 22.08
CA PHE A 15 6.47 31.02 20.90
C PHE A 15 5.70 31.35 19.61
N ALA A 16 6.41 31.60 18.51
CA ALA A 16 5.80 31.89 17.22
C ALA A 16 5.34 30.61 16.50
N MET A 17 4.33 30.70 15.65
CA MET A 17 3.93 29.56 14.81
C MET A 17 5.09 29.13 13.89
N PRO A 18 5.39 27.82 13.78
CA PRO A 18 6.45 27.36 12.89
C PRO A 18 6.02 27.50 11.42
N ILE A 19 6.96 27.89 10.57
CA ILE A 19 6.76 27.93 9.12
C ILE A 19 7.22 26.60 8.54
N LEU A 20 6.29 25.67 8.31
CA LEU A 20 6.56 24.33 7.80
C LEU A 20 6.20 24.28 6.31
N PRO A 21 7.18 24.27 5.38
CA PRO A 21 6.90 24.34 3.95
C PRO A 21 6.02 23.21 3.43
N PHE A 22 6.12 22.00 4.00
CA PHE A 22 5.30 20.85 3.59
C PHE A 22 3.80 21.02 3.89
N LEU A 23 3.44 21.93 4.81
CA LEU A 23 2.05 22.28 5.10
C LEU A 23 1.50 23.38 4.19
N ARG A 24 2.31 23.96 3.31
CA ARG A 24 1.81 24.98 2.38
C ARG A 24 0.86 24.34 1.38
N SER A 25 -0.27 25.00 1.13
CA SER A 25 -1.22 24.53 0.12
C SER A 25 -0.83 24.94 -1.31
N ASP A 26 0.46 24.86 -1.65
CA ASP A 26 0.99 25.16 -2.98
C ASP A 26 1.36 23.88 -3.75
N CYS A 27 1.92 24.02 -4.95
CA CYS A 27 2.23 22.88 -5.82
C CYS A 27 3.60 22.23 -5.57
N ARG A 28 4.37 22.68 -4.57
CA ARG A 28 5.70 22.13 -4.30
C ARG A 28 5.56 20.79 -3.60
N THR A 29 6.32 19.81 -4.08
CA THR A 29 6.51 18.55 -3.37
C THR A 29 7.34 18.77 -2.11
N PHE A 30 7.19 17.87 -1.16
CA PHE A 30 8.03 17.79 0.03
C PHE A 30 8.60 16.38 0.18
N GLU A 31 9.65 16.25 0.98
CA GLU A 31 10.27 14.97 1.27
C GLU A 31 9.99 14.52 2.70
N ALA A 32 9.61 13.25 2.85
CA ALA A 32 9.42 12.61 4.14
C ALA A 32 10.38 11.44 4.31
N LEU A 33 10.83 11.21 5.54
CA LEU A 33 11.62 10.05 5.93
C LEU A 33 10.86 9.30 7.02
N VAL A 34 10.46 8.07 6.70
CA VAL A 34 9.68 7.21 7.61
C VAL A 34 10.49 5.98 8.00
N LEU A 35 10.51 5.67 9.28
CA LEU A 35 11.17 4.48 9.81
C LEU A 35 10.15 3.38 10.08
N GLN A 36 10.35 2.22 9.48
CA GLN A 36 9.65 0.98 9.85
C GLN A 36 10.66 0.03 10.52
N PRO A 37 10.78 0.08 11.85
CA PRO A 37 11.77 -0.67 12.60
C PRO A 37 11.33 -2.11 12.84
N CYS A 38 12.30 -3.01 12.98
CA CYS A 38 12.12 -4.34 13.58
C CYS A 38 12.88 -4.39 14.91
N GLY A 39 12.31 -5.07 15.91
CA GLY A 39 12.97 -5.24 17.19
C GLY A 39 12.15 -6.09 18.17
N GLN A 40 12.78 -6.41 19.29
CA GLN A 40 12.11 -7.04 20.41
C GLN A 40 11.70 -5.97 21.43
N ILE A 41 10.43 -6.00 21.82
CA ILE A 41 9.80 -5.02 22.71
C ILE A 41 9.48 -5.74 24.02
N ARG A 42 9.65 -5.05 25.15
CA ARG A 42 9.21 -5.50 26.46
C ARG A 42 8.06 -4.65 26.95
N ALA A 43 6.96 -5.31 27.31
CA ALA A 43 5.81 -4.67 27.93
C ALA A 43 5.72 -5.05 29.41
N THR A 44 5.72 -4.05 30.29
CA THR A 44 5.59 -4.25 31.74
C THR A 44 4.65 -3.21 32.34
N GLN A 45 4.25 -3.42 33.58
CA GLN A 45 3.52 -2.44 34.41
C GLN A 45 4.27 -1.09 34.59
N ASN A 46 5.56 -1.01 34.25
CA ASN A 46 6.36 0.22 34.30
C ASN A 46 6.49 0.92 32.93
N GLY A 47 6.04 0.29 31.84
CA GLY A 47 6.14 0.84 30.50
C GLY A 47 6.45 -0.20 29.42
N ILE A 48 6.42 0.29 28.19
CA ILE A 48 6.65 -0.44 26.94
C ILE A 48 7.85 0.19 26.21
N GLY A 49 8.82 -0.62 25.81
CA GLY A 49 10.02 -0.16 25.09
C GLY A 49 10.89 -1.31 24.59
N ASN A 50 11.99 -1.00 23.91
CA ASN A 50 12.86 -1.99 23.28
C ASN A 50 13.67 -2.79 24.32
N CYS A 51 13.87 -4.09 24.07
CA CYS A 51 14.73 -4.95 24.90
C CYS A 51 16.22 -4.68 24.66
N GLU A 52 16.62 -4.45 23.40
CA GLU A 52 18.01 -4.32 22.98
C GLU A 52 18.44 -2.85 22.98
N CYS A 53 18.63 -2.30 24.18
CA CYS A 53 18.79 -0.85 24.37
C CYS A 53 19.90 -0.23 23.50
N GLN A 54 21.09 -0.83 23.41
CA GLN A 54 22.20 -0.20 22.67
C GLN A 54 22.02 -0.26 21.16
N GLN A 55 21.68 -1.42 20.59
CA GLN A 55 21.49 -1.54 19.14
C GLN A 55 20.34 -0.65 18.66
N THR A 56 19.29 -0.55 19.47
CA THR A 56 18.16 0.36 19.21
C THR A 56 18.62 1.82 19.29
N VAL A 57 19.36 2.21 20.33
CA VAL A 57 19.95 3.57 20.42
C VAL A 57 20.75 3.91 19.18
N ASP A 58 21.63 3.01 18.74
CA ASP A 58 22.46 3.24 17.56
C ASP A 58 21.60 3.39 16.30
N LYS A 59 20.56 2.56 16.14
CA LYS A 59 19.60 2.59 15.03
C LYS A 59 18.88 3.93 14.93
N TYR A 60 18.34 4.43 16.02
CA TYR A 60 17.61 5.70 16.05
C TYR A 60 18.53 6.91 16.00
N THR A 61 19.70 6.85 16.61
CA THR A 61 20.72 7.90 16.50
C THR A 61 21.19 8.04 15.05
N SER A 62 21.46 6.92 14.38
CA SER A 62 21.81 6.88 12.96
C SER A 62 20.68 7.40 12.08
N PHE A 63 19.43 7.02 12.37
CA PHE A 63 18.23 7.51 11.68
C PHE A 63 18.07 9.03 11.77
N LEU A 64 18.11 9.60 12.98
CA LEU A 64 17.95 11.05 13.18
C LEU A 64 19.13 11.85 12.60
N SER A 65 20.35 11.33 12.74
CA SER A 65 21.54 11.92 12.10
C SER A 65 21.41 11.92 10.58
N TYR A 66 20.89 10.84 10.01
CA TYR A 66 20.62 10.73 8.58
C TYR A 66 19.54 11.75 8.16
N ALA A 67 18.42 11.81 8.89
CA ALA A 67 17.33 12.76 8.63
C ALA A 67 17.81 14.21 8.64
N LYS A 68 18.62 14.58 9.63
CA LYS A 68 19.26 15.90 9.73
C LYS A 68 20.18 16.18 8.54
N ARG A 69 20.99 15.21 8.13
CA ARG A 69 21.95 15.35 7.03
C ARG A 69 21.27 15.58 5.68
N ILE A 70 20.19 14.84 5.39
CA ILE A 70 19.48 14.97 4.12
C ILE A 70 18.38 16.05 4.14
N ASP A 71 18.13 16.64 5.32
CA ASP A 71 17.27 17.81 5.51
C ASP A 71 15.84 17.64 4.97
N VAL A 72 15.24 16.47 5.22
CA VAL A 72 13.85 16.15 4.87
C VAL A 72 12.84 16.99 5.65
N ASP A 73 11.72 17.33 5.01
CA ASP A 73 10.70 18.20 5.58
C ASP A 73 9.93 17.56 6.75
N LEU A 74 9.73 16.25 6.68
CA LEU A 74 9.01 15.47 7.70
C LEU A 74 9.76 14.17 8.04
N THR A 75 10.01 13.93 9.32
CA THR A 75 10.59 12.66 9.82
C THR A 75 9.60 11.98 10.74
N VAL A 76 9.32 10.69 10.56
CA VAL A 76 8.30 9.96 11.37
C VAL A 76 8.80 8.60 11.86
N THR A 77 8.52 8.27 13.14
CA THR A 77 8.74 6.94 13.74
C THR A 77 7.44 6.39 14.35
N PRO A 78 7.27 5.06 14.46
CA PRO A 78 6.05 4.45 14.99
C PRO A 78 5.92 4.61 16.52
N GLU A 79 4.80 4.17 17.08
CA GLU A 79 4.54 4.13 18.53
C GLU A 79 5.56 3.23 19.26
N TYR A 80 5.91 3.60 20.52
CA TYR A 80 6.86 2.88 21.38
C TYR A 80 8.23 2.58 20.76
N SER A 81 8.64 3.37 19.78
CA SER A 81 9.74 3.00 18.89
C SER A 81 11.04 3.71 19.21
N CYS A 82 11.02 5.05 19.26
CA CYS A 82 12.20 5.86 19.50
C CYS A 82 12.59 5.83 20.99
N PRO A 83 13.81 5.37 21.35
CA PRO A 83 14.23 5.41 22.73
C PRO A 83 14.23 6.83 23.28
N TRP A 84 13.66 7.02 24.47
CA TRP A 84 13.56 8.35 25.08
C TRP A 84 14.94 8.99 25.25
N GLN A 85 15.93 8.19 25.62
CA GLN A 85 17.32 8.62 25.75
C GLN A 85 17.95 9.14 24.45
N VAL A 86 17.51 8.65 23.28
CA VAL A 86 17.99 9.17 21.98
C VAL A 86 17.49 10.60 21.79
N LEU A 87 16.20 10.85 22.09
CA LEU A 87 15.65 12.19 22.05
C LEU A 87 16.37 13.13 23.02
N LEU A 88 16.56 12.72 24.28
CA LEU A 88 17.29 13.52 25.28
C LEU A 88 18.74 13.82 24.86
N SER A 89 19.40 12.87 24.20
CA SER A 89 20.77 13.05 23.70
C SER A 89 20.83 14.02 22.53
N VAL A 90 19.86 13.96 21.61
CA VAL A 90 19.80 14.84 20.44
C VAL A 90 19.44 16.27 20.82
N VAL A 91 18.50 16.47 21.76
CA VAL A 91 18.11 17.82 22.21
C VAL A 91 19.19 18.55 23.01
N ALA A 92 20.17 17.81 23.57
CA ALA A 92 21.28 18.40 24.31
C ALA A 92 22.20 19.28 23.43
N ASP A 93 22.21 19.06 22.12
CA ASP A 93 23.01 19.80 21.15
C ASP A 93 22.14 20.29 19.98
N GLU A 94 21.99 21.61 19.86
CA GLU A 94 21.17 22.23 18.82
C GLU A 94 21.59 21.91 17.39
N THR A 95 22.82 21.46 17.17
CA THR A 95 23.32 21.07 15.84
C THR A 95 22.69 19.77 15.35
N ASN A 96 22.22 18.92 16.26
CA ASN A 96 21.57 17.65 15.94
C ASN A 96 20.06 17.79 15.70
N LEU A 97 19.44 18.92 16.07
CA LEU A 97 18.00 19.16 15.94
C LEU A 97 17.57 19.53 14.50
N PRO A 98 16.30 19.34 14.11
CA PRO A 98 15.82 19.64 12.76
C PRO A 98 16.10 21.09 12.34
N ASN A 99 16.40 21.34 11.07
CA ASN A 99 16.58 22.71 10.59
C ASN A 99 15.24 23.50 10.59
N GLU A 100 15.32 24.80 10.36
CA GLU A 100 14.14 25.64 10.21
C GLU A 100 13.22 25.11 9.09
N GLY A 101 11.93 25.06 9.37
CA GLY A 101 10.92 24.53 8.46
C GLY A 101 10.84 23.01 8.37
N LYS A 102 11.64 22.28 9.14
CA LYS A 102 11.59 20.82 9.24
C LYS A 102 10.86 20.39 10.50
N LEU A 103 10.17 19.25 10.43
CA LEU A 103 9.44 18.68 11.56
C LEU A 103 9.84 17.22 11.77
N TRP A 104 10.17 16.88 13.00
CA TRP A 104 10.24 15.48 13.44
C TRP A 104 9.00 15.12 14.25
N VAL A 105 8.45 13.95 13.99
CA VAL A 105 7.29 13.35 14.66
C VAL A 105 7.72 11.99 15.18
N LEU A 106 8.14 11.94 16.44
CA LEU A 106 8.79 10.76 17.00
C LEU A 106 7.82 10.07 17.96
N GLY A 107 7.31 8.89 17.60
CA GLY A 107 6.69 7.99 18.56
C GLY A 107 7.76 7.36 19.43
N CYS A 108 7.71 7.63 20.73
CA CYS A 108 8.77 7.29 21.68
C CYS A 108 8.39 6.10 22.54
N GLU A 109 9.38 5.44 23.13
CA GLU A 109 9.18 4.48 24.22
C GLU A 109 8.44 5.13 25.40
N SER A 110 7.80 4.29 26.22
CA SER A 110 7.10 4.77 27.41
C SER A 110 8.04 5.53 28.36
N ILE A 111 7.48 6.54 29.02
CA ILE A 111 8.19 7.30 30.05
C ILE A 111 7.40 7.35 31.35
N THR A 112 8.08 7.64 32.46
CA THR A 112 7.42 7.85 33.75
C THR A 112 7.08 9.33 33.96
N LYS A 113 6.22 9.63 34.93
CA LYS A 113 6.00 11.01 35.40
C LYS A 113 7.28 11.67 35.88
N GLN A 114 8.16 10.90 36.52
CA GLN A 114 9.45 11.40 36.99
C GLN A 114 10.33 11.86 35.83
N ALA A 115 10.36 11.10 34.72
CA ALA A 115 11.10 11.50 33.52
C ALA A 115 10.60 12.81 32.90
N LEU A 116 9.31 13.15 33.05
CA LEU A 116 8.78 14.47 32.67
C LEU A 116 9.24 15.59 33.61
N ILE A 117 9.22 15.33 34.92
CA ILE A 117 9.66 16.29 35.94
C ILE A 117 11.15 16.59 35.80
N GLU A 118 11.94 15.59 35.41
CA GLU A 118 13.39 15.65 35.23
C GLU A 118 13.84 16.04 33.81
N LEU A 119 12.91 16.53 32.98
CA LEU A 119 13.24 16.98 31.62
C LEU A 119 14.41 17.98 31.65
N PRO A 120 15.45 17.78 30.84
CA PRO A 120 16.62 18.65 30.88
C PRO A 120 16.24 20.03 30.36
N THR A 121 16.75 21.05 31.06
CA THR A 121 16.57 22.44 30.66
C THR A 121 17.78 22.88 29.84
N HIS A 122 17.54 23.29 28.60
CA HIS A 122 18.55 23.94 27.76
C HIS A 122 18.02 25.29 27.25
N ASN A 123 18.91 26.25 27.00
CA ASN A 123 18.51 27.60 26.59
C ASN A 123 17.87 27.65 25.19
N HIS A 124 18.15 26.66 24.35
CA HIS A 124 17.69 26.60 22.96
C HIS A 124 16.42 25.78 22.75
N ILE A 125 15.94 25.01 23.74
CA ILE A 125 14.75 24.16 23.59
C ILE A 125 13.73 24.39 24.71
N ARG A 126 12.44 24.33 24.36
CA ARG A 126 11.32 24.36 25.29
C ARG A 126 10.48 23.10 25.14
N TRP A 127 10.32 22.40 26.25
CA TRP A 127 9.37 21.29 26.38
C TRP A 127 7.96 21.84 26.62
N VAL A 128 6.99 21.29 25.90
CA VAL A 128 5.58 21.68 26.00
C VAL A 128 4.74 20.42 26.07
N PHE A 129 3.95 20.27 27.13
CA PHE A 129 3.07 19.12 27.32
C PHE A 129 1.89 19.47 28.23
N ASP A 130 0.87 18.61 28.27
CA ASP A 130 -0.27 18.76 29.18
C ASP A 130 0.10 18.29 30.59
N GLU A 131 0.32 19.22 31.52
CA GLU A 131 0.71 18.91 32.91
C GLU A 131 -0.35 18.13 33.68
N SER A 132 -1.61 18.06 33.20
CA SER A 132 -2.67 17.30 33.88
C SER A 132 -2.32 15.81 34.04
N VAL A 133 -1.43 15.27 33.20
CA VAL A 133 -0.92 13.90 33.31
C VAL A 133 -0.17 13.64 34.61
N LEU A 134 0.43 14.65 35.23
CA LEU A 134 1.21 14.50 36.46
C LEU A 134 0.32 14.17 37.67
N SER A 135 -0.96 14.54 37.62
CA SER A 135 -1.94 14.27 38.67
C SER A 135 -2.62 12.91 38.59
N GLN A 136 -2.43 12.15 37.52
CA GLN A 136 -3.08 10.85 37.34
C GLN A 136 -2.35 9.74 38.10
N ASP A 137 -3.11 8.82 38.69
CA ASP A 137 -2.59 7.72 39.54
C ASP A 137 -2.37 6.43 38.73
N LYS A 138 -1.39 6.49 37.82
CA LYS A 138 -0.95 5.38 36.96
C LYS A 138 0.56 5.47 36.72
N SER A 139 1.14 4.43 36.11
CA SER A 139 2.59 4.19 36.12
C SER A 139 3.36 4.94 35.03
N PHE A 140 2.89 4.88 33.79
CA PHE A 140 3.67 5.33 32.63
C PHE A 140 2.82 6.07 31.60
N LEU A 141 3.50 6.74 30.67
CA LEU A 141 2.96 7.52 29.57
C LEU A 141 3.45 6.95 28.24
N ASP A 142 2.67 7.14 27.19
CA ASP A 142 3.07 6.89 25.80
C ASP A 142 3.20 8.23 25.05
N PRO A 143 4.43 8.73 24.86
CA PRO A 143 4.67 10.03 24.26
C PRO A 143 4.94 9.94 22.75
N LEU A 144 4.34 10.88 22.03
CA LEU A 144 4.77 11.34 20.72
C LEU A 144 5.35 12.74 20.83
N CYS A 145 6.56 12.95 20.31
CA CYS A 145 7.24 14.24 20.31
C CYS A 145 7.27 14.88 18.92
N TYR A 146 6.66 16.06 18.81
CA TYR A 146 6.88 16.97 17.69
C TYR A 146 8.08 17.86 18.00
N VAL A 147 9.15 17.79 17.20
CA VAL A 147 10.36 18.61 17.37
C VAL A 147 10.53 19.52 16.16
N PHE A 148 10.54 20.83 16.39
CA PHE A 148 10.69 21.82 15.33
C PHE A 148 11.35 23.11 15.83
N LYS A 149 11.90 23.88 14.90
CA LYS A 149 12.48 25.20 15.15
C LYS A 149 11.47 26.32 14.88
N THR A 150 11.46 27.33 15.74
CA THR A 150 10.67 28.55 15.63
C THR A 150 11.41 29.72 16.31
N THR A 151 10.71 30.80 16.65
CA THR A 151 11.25 31.89 17.46
C THR A 151 10.44 32.14 18.73
N ASP A 152 11.09 32.68 19.75
CA ASP A 152 10.41 33.26 20.91
C ASP A 152 9.76 34.62 20.59
N GLN A 153 9.15 35.27 21.59
CA GLN A 153 8.55 36.61 21.45
C GLN A 153 9.58 37.70 21.10
N ALA A 154 10.86 37.50 21.42
CA ALA A 154 11.96 38.39 21.08
C ALA A 154 12.57 38.09 19.69
N LYS A 155 11.93 37.21 18.90
CA LYS A 155 12.39 36.72 17.60
C LYS A 155 13.73 35.98 17.64
N LYS A 156 14.13 35.46 18.80
CA LYS A 156 15.32 34.61 18.92
C LYS A 156 14.97 33.18 18.53
N PRO A 157 15.87 32.46 17.84
CA PRO A 157 15.68 31.04 17.53
C PRO A 157 15.39 30.22 18.79
N LEU A 158 14.38 29.35 18.70
CA LEU A 158 13.94 28.47 19.77
C LEU A 158 13.44 27.16 19.18
N TYR A 159 13.85 26.03 19.74
CA TYR A 159 13.28 24.73 19.45
C TYR A 159 12.12 24.43 20.39
N ILE A 160 11.08 23.80 19.86
CA ILE A 160 9.95 23.29 20.65
C ILE A 160 9.97 21.77 20.54
N ALA A 161 9.89 21.11 21.70
CA ALA A 161 9.55 19.70 21.82
C ALA A 161 8.13 19.61 22.42
N LEU A 162 7.14 19.51 21.54
CA LEU A 162 5.73 19.39 21.91
C LEU A 162 5.37 17.91 22.07
N ILE A 163 5.00 17.52 23.30
CA ILE A 163 4.68 16.13 23.65
C ILE A 163 3.16 15.94 23.64
N GLN A 164 2.71 15.04 22.78
CA GLN A 164 1.36 14.49 22.79
C GLN A 164 1.40 13.15 23.50
N PHE A 165 0.45 12.88 24.40
CA PHE A 165 0.31 11.57 25.03
C PHE A 165 -0.87 10.83 24.44
N LYS A 166 -0.74 9.51 24.31
CA LYS A 166 -1.81 8.62 23.89
C LYS A 166 -3.07 8.83 24.74
N THR A 167 -4.22 8.97 24.09
CA THR A 167 -5.46 9.39 24.73
C THR A 167 -6.38 8.24 25.08
N ILE A 168 -6.14 7.07 24.47
CA ILE A 168 -6.94 5.85 24.64
C ILE A 168 -6.03 4.66 24.87
N GLU A 169 -6.22 4.00 26.00
CA GLU A 169 -5.63 2.72 26.33
C GLU A 169 -6.10 1.61 25.38
N MET A 170 -5.20 0.68 25.07
CA MET A 170 -5.56 -0.59 24.49
C MET A 170 -5.90 -1.58 25.63
N ALA A 171 -7.01 -2.30 25.49
CA ALA A 171 -7.23 -3.52 26.27
C ALA A 171 -6.51 -4.66 25.52
N ASP A 172 -5.20 -4.71 25.68
CA ASP A 172 -4.31 -5.79 25.23
C ASP A 172 -4.88 -7.15 25.65
N HIS A 173 -4.74 -8.15 24.77
CA HIS A 173 -5.38 -9.45 24.97
C HIS A 173 -4.78 -10.25 26.14
N ILE A 174 -3.63 -9.85 26.69
CA ILE A 174 -2.92 -10.59 27.73
C ILE A 174 -2.14 -9.64 28.65
N GLY A 175 -2.82 -9.02 29.62
CA GLY A 175 -2.15 -8.30 30.71
C GLY A 175 -2.85 -7.02 31.14
N TYR A 176 -3.75 -6.49 30.31
CA TYR A 176 -4.46 -5.23 30.56
C TYR A 176 -3.50 -4.07 30.91
N LEU A 177 -2.27 -4.12 30.38
CA LEU A 177 -1.18 -3.28 30.83
C LEU A 177 -1.49 -1.81 30.62
N GLU A 178 -1.93 -1.40 29.43
CA GLU A 178 -2.29 -0.01 29.19
C GLU A 178 -3.57 0.36 29.96
N ARG A 179 -4.57 -0.54 29.98
CA ARG A 179 -5.81 -0.33 30.74
C ARG A 179 -5.52 0.01 32.20
N ASP A 180 -4.59 -0.71 32.82
CA ASP A 180 -4.34 -0.62 34.26
C ASP A 180 -3.24 0.39 34.59
N HIS A 181 -2.27 0.62 33.69
CA HIS A 181 -1.05 1.40 34.01
C HIS A 181 -0.75 2.61 33.10
N LEU A 182 -1.43 2.79 31.95
CA LEU A 182 -1.21 3.95 31.07
C LEU A 182 -1.93 5.21 31.60
N ILE A 183 -1.14 6.25 31.88
CA ILE A 183 -1.60 7.62 32.08
C ILE A 183 -2.03 8.19 30.74
N LYS A 184 -3.25 8.73 30.67
CA LYS A 184 -3.84 9.15 29.40
C LYS A 184 -3.62 10.63 29.13
N GLY A 185 -3.26 10.93 27.90
CA GLY A 185 -3.34 12.28 27.36
C GLY A 185 -4.77 12.73 27.12
N ARG A 186 -4.95 14.04 27.00
CA ARG A 186 -6.24 14.64 26.65
C ARG A 186 -6.31 15.09 25.19
N TYR A 187 -5.20 15.60 24.67
CA TYR A 187 -5.17 16.37 23.43
C TYR A 187 -4.55 15.59 22.27
N ILE A 188 -5.14 15.79 21.08
CA ILE A 188 -4.47 15.59 19.80
C ILE A 188 -4.14 16.98 19.25
N TYR A 189 -2.87 17.26 18.98
CA TYR A 189 -2.48 18.57 18.47
C TYR A 189 -2.69 18.66 16.97
N LYS A 190 -3.31 19.77 16.54
CA LYS A 190 -3.41 20.13 15.12
C LYS A 190 -2.36 21.17 14.78
N ILE A 191 -1.36 20.76 14.00
CA ILE A 191 -0.24 21.60 13.58
C ILE A 191 -0.58 22.24 12.25
N GLU A 192 -0.55 23.56 12.23
CA GLU A 192 -0.77 24.41 11.05
C GLU A 192 0.29 25.53 11.09
N SER A 193 0.72 26.04 9.95
CA SER A 193 1.60 27.22 9.89
C SER A 193 0.82 28.53 9.90
N ASN A 194 -0.41 28.54 9.37
CA ASN A 194 -1.34 29.66 9.38
C ASN A 194 -2.75 29.19 8.96
N GLU A 195 -3.72 30.09 8.91
CA GLU A 195 -5.10 29.80 8.53
C GLU A 195 -5.28 29.27 7.10
N HIS A 196 -4.28 29.41 6.24
CA HIS A 196 -4.30 28.94 4.85
C HIS A 196 -3.47 27.68 4.63
N SER A 197 -2.71 27.19 5.61
CA SER A 197 -1.96 25.94 5.49
C SER A 197 -2.87 24.72 5.56
N ASN A 198 -2.35 23.60 5.07
CA ASN A 198 -2.83 22.27 5.42
C ASN A 198 -2.52 21.99 6.90
N GLY A 199 -3.32 21.15 7.53
CA GLY A 199 -3.09 20.66 8.89
C GLY A 199 -2.26 19.39 8.91
N LEU A 200 -1.65 19.11 10.06
CA LEU A 200 -1.08 17.82 10.43
C LEU A 200 -1.63 17.42 11.80
N CYS A 201 -2.12 16.19 11.90
CA CYS A 201 -2.51 15.58 13.17
C CYS A 201 -1.88 14.19 13.25
N THR A 202 -1.57 13.72 14.45
CA THR A 202 -1.08 12.35 14.67
C THR A 202 -1.97 11.63 15.67
N LEU A 203 -2.38 10.41 15.33
CA LEU A 203 -3.07 9.47 16.21
C LEU A 203 -2.08 8.38 16.63
N ILE A 204 -2.11 7.99 17.90
CA ILE A 204 -1.25 6.96 18.47
C ILE A 204 -2.07 5.69 18.64
N CYS A 205 -1.85 4.71 17.76
CA CYS A 205 -2.42 3.37 17.78
C CYS A 205 -3.90 3.32 18.13
N SER A 206 -4.27 2.96 19.36
CA SER A 206 -5.66 2.83 19.83
C SER A 206 -6.41 4.16 20.00
N ASP A 207 -5.76 5.31 19.83
CA ASP A 207 -6.44 6.61 19.71
C ASP A 207 -7.61 6.52 18.70
N VAL A 208 -7.42 5.78 17.61
CA VAL A 208 -8.42 5.61 16.54
C VAL A 208 -9.72 4.96 17.01
N LEU A 209 -9.70 4.21 18.12
CA LEU A 209 -10.88 3.53 18.64
C LEU A 209 -11.90 4.52 19.24
N ASN A 210 -11.48 5.75 19.54
CA ASN A 210 -12.34 6.82 20.04
C ASN A 210 -12.50 7.97 19.02
N VAL A 211 -12.14 7.73 17.76
CA VAL A 211 -12.34 8.67 16.65
C VAL A 211 -13.71 8.42 16.04
N ASP A 212 -14.70 9.16 16.53
CA ASP A 212 -16.06 9.21 15.98
C ASP A 212 -16.20 10.24 14.85
N ASP A 213 -17.38 10.33 14.24
CA ASP A 213 -17.67 11.29 13.17
C ASP A 213 -17.44 12.76 13.57
N ARG A 214 -17.63 13.11 14.84
CA ARG A 214 -17.39 14.47 15.33
C ARG A 214 -15.90 14.76 15.32
N ILE A 215 -15.09 13.88 15.88
CA ILE A 215 -13.62 14.01 15.90
C ILE A 215 -13.07 14.00 14.47
N ILE A 216 -13.57 13.14 13.59
CA ILE A 216 -13.16 13.15 12.17
C ILE A 216 -13.41 14.52 11.55
N ARG A 217 -14.61 15.08 11.73
CA ARG A 217 -14.94 16.42 11.20
C ARG A 217 -14.03 17.51 11.77
N GLU A 218 -13.67 17.44 13.04
CA GLU A 218 -12.72 18.37 13.66
C GLU A 218 -11.30 18.22 13.08
N LEU A 219 -10.84 16.98 12.87
CA LEU A 219 -9.54 16.69 12.26
C LEU A 219 -9.45 17.21 10.81
N ILE A 220 -10.49 16.97 10.01
CA ILE A 220 -10.51 17.25 8.57
C ILE A 220 -11.27 18.53 8.19
N ASN A 221 -11.60 19.41 9.14
CA ASN A 221 -12.24 20.71 8.86
C ASN A 221 -11.38 21.64 7.98
N THR A 222 -10.08 21.37 7.91
CA THR A 222 -9.13 21.89 6.92
C THR A 222 -8.43 20.69 6.26
N PRO A 223 -7.87 20.84 5.05
CA PRO A 223 -7.10 19.76 4.44
C PRO A 223 -5.98 19.29 5.35
N THR A 224 -5.98 18.03 5.76
CA THR A 224 -5.13 17.51 6.84
C THR A 224 -4.36 16.26 6.40
N GLN A 225 -3.06 16.25 6.67
CA GLN A 225 -2.27 15.02 6.69
C GLN A 225 -2.49 14.36 8.06
N LEU A 226 -3.09 13.19 8.07
CA LEU A 226 -3.25 12.39 9.27
C LEU A 226 -2.12 11.38 9.33
N LEU A 227 -1.35 11.40 10.42
CA LEU A 227 -0.40 10.35 10.75
C LEU A 227 -1.07 9.38 11.73
N HIS A 228 -0.89 8.09 11.55
CA HIS A 228 -1.30 7.08 12.50
C HIS A 228 -0.11 6.18 12.80
N ILE A 229 0.56 6.45 13.91
CA ILE A 229 1.72 5.69 14.34
C ILE A 229 1.27 4.53 15.24
N GLN A 230 1.85 3.35 15.07
CA GLN A 230 1.27 2.12 15.62
C GLN A 230 2.34 1.13 16.07
N LEU A 231 2.05 0.42 17.15
CA LEU A 231 2.52 -0.92 17.48
C LEU A 231 1.29 -1.84 17.51
N ASN A 232 0.88 -2.34 16.34
CA ASN A 232 -0.33 -3.15 16.22
C ASN A 232 -0.10 -4.40 15.36
N PRO A 233 -0.28 -5.62 15.89
CA PRO A 233 -0.15 -6.85 15.11
C PRO A 233 -1.30 -7.04 14.09
N GLU A 234 -2.47 -6.44 14.34
CA GLU A 234 -3.70 -6.57 13.55
C GLU A 234 -4.24 -5.19 13.07
N PRO A 235 -3.47 -4.41 12.31
CA PRO A 235 -3.83 -3.04 11.91
C PRO A 235 -5.00 -2.95 10.91
N ARG A 236 -5.41 -4.09 10.34
CA ARG A 236 -6.58 -4.24 9.46
C ARG A 236 -7.84 -4.67 10.22
N ASP A 237 -7.75 -4.91 11.53
CA ASP A 237 -8.92 -5.21 12.33
C ASP A 237 -10.03 -4.16 12.07
N PRO A 238 -11.30 -4.57 11.92
CA PRO A 238 -12.34 -3.66 11.52
C PRO A 238 -12.53 -2.43 12.42
N GLN A 239 -12.18 -2.50 13.71
CA GLN A 239 -12.25 -1.36 14.61
C GLN A 239 -11.09 -0.39 14.35
N PHE A 240 -9.87 -0.90 14.18
CA PHE A 240 -8.69 -0.10 13.86
C PHE A 240 -8.74 0.52 12.47
N ALA A 241 -9.34 -0.16 11.49
CA ALA A 241 -9.51 0.36 10.14
C ALA A 241 -10.75 1.28 9.99
N GLY A 242 -11.62 1.33 11.00
CA GLY A 242 -12.88 2.08 10.97
C GLY A 242 -12.69 3.57 10.69
N TYR A 243 -11.75 4.22 11.39
CA TYR A 243 -11.48 5.65 11.18
C TYR A 243 -10.97 5.95 9.76
N ARG A 244 -10.19 5.05 9.13
CA ARG A 244 -9.73 5.23 7.74
C ARG A 244 -10.92 5.24 6.80
N ARG A 245 -11.83 4.26 6.95
CA ARG A 245 -13.07 4.18 6.17
C ARG A 245 -13.88 5.46 6.33
N SER A 246 -14.19 5.85 7.57
CA SER A 246 -15.00 7.04 7.85
C SER A 246 -14.34 8.33 7.38
N SER A 247 -13.03 8.50 7.58
CA SER A 247 -12.29 9.69 7.10
C SER A 247 -12.28 9.79 5.58
N LEU A 248 -12.15 8.64 4.89
CA LEU A 248 -12.10 8.57 3.43
C LEU A 248 -13.49 8.50 2.78
N GLU A 249 -14.58 8.32 3.55
CA GLU A 249 -15.96 8.38 3.03
C GLU A 249 -16.35 9.78 2.59
N TYR A 250 -15.94 10.80 3.33
CA TYR A 250 -16.26 12.19 3.03
C TYR A 250 -15.80 12.56 1.62
N LYS A 251 -16.66 13.26 0.85
CA LYS A 251 -16.41 13.68 -0.56
C LYS A 251 -15.34 14.79 -0.68
N SER A 252 -14.39 14.86 0.23
CA SER A 252 -13.32 15.84 0.20
C SER A 252 -11.97 15.14 0.00
N ASP A 253 -11.18 15.70 -0.90
CA ASP A 253 -9.73 15.55 -1.02
C ASP A 253 -8.96 16.18 0.17
N ALA A 254 -9.66 16.46 1.27
CA ALA A 254 -9.17 17.14 2.46
C ALA A 254 -8.43 16.21 3.45
N VAL A 255 -8.19 14.95 3.11
CA VAL A 255 -7.41 14.05 3.96
C VAL A 255 -6.49 13.16 3.15
N GLU A 256 -5.25 13.05 3.62
CA GLU A 256 -4.35 11.95 3.31
C GLU A 256 -3.95 11.29 4.63
N ILE A 257 -3.80 9.97 4.63
CA ILE A 257 -3.46 9.21 5.83
C ILE A 257 -2.13 8.49 5.59
N LEU A 258 -1.16 8.67 6.48
CA LEU A 258 0.04 7.85 6.56
C LEU A 258 -0.08 7.00 7.82
N THR A 259 -0.33 5.71 7.67
CA THR A 259 -0.16 4.74 8.75
C THR A 259 1.31 4.31 8.80
N LEU A 260 1.88 4.22 9.99
CA LEU A 260 3.26 3.78 10.21
C LEU A 260 3.30 2.78 11.36
N ASN A 261 3.58 1.52 11.03
CA ASN A 261 3.61 0.42 11.97
C ASN A 261 5.03 -0.17 12.09
N TRP A 262 5.24 -1.09 13.02
CA TRP A 262 6.45 -1.89 13.10
C TRP A 262 6.55 -2.91 11.96
N ALA A 263 7.78 -3.30 11.63
CA ALA A 263 8.08 -4.29 10.62
C ALA A 263 7.69 -5.73 11.06
N LYS A 264 7.58 -6.61 10.08
CA LYS A 264 7.57 -8.05 10.26
C LYS A 264 8.82 -8.50 10.99
N GLY A 265 8.63 -9.43 11.93
CA GLY A 265 9.71 -9.98 12.76
C GLY A 265 9.84 -9.29 14.12
N THR A 266 9.13 -8.18 14.34
CA THR A 266 8.97 -7.60 15.67
C THR A 266 8.27 -8.60 16.59
N SER A 267 8.66 -8.61 17.86
CA SER A 267 7.98 -9.38 18.91
C SER A 267 7.81 -8.54 20.16
N ILE A 268 6.73 -8.80 20.89
CA ILE A 268 6.45 -8.19 22.19
C ILE A 268 6.56 -9.29 23.25
N GLU A 269 7.55 -9.16 24.14
CA GLU A 269 7.64 -9.90 25.38
C GLU A 269 6.59 -9.35 26.36
N GLU A 270 5.49 -10.08 26.55
CA GLU A 270 4.50 -9.82 27.60
C GLU A 270 4.64 -10.85 28.73
N PRO A 271 4.17 -10.56 29.96
CA PRO A 271 4.37 -11.43 31.12
C PRO A 271 3.84 -12.87 30.97
N TYR A 272 2.89 -13.11 30.05
CA TYR A 272 2.22 -14.40 29.91
C TYR A 272 2.24 -15.00 28.49
N GLN A 273 2.49 -14.20 27.45
CA GLN A 273 2.61 -14.69 26.07
C GLN A 273 3.40 -13.71 25.21
N ASN A 274 4.21 -14.22 24.28
CA ASN A 274 4.84 -13.38 23.27
C ASN A 274 3.87 -13.11 22.11
N VAL A 275 3.80 -11.85 21.68
CA VAL A 275 3.04 -11.44 20.50
C VAL A 275 4.01 -11.21 19.34
N ASP A 276 3.92 -12.02 18.29
CA ASP A 276 4.82 -11.93 17.15
C ASP A 276 4.17 -11.29 15.94
N PHE A 277 4.88 -10.34 15.33
CA PHE A 277 4.49 -9.64 14.10
C PHE A 277 4.87 -10.51 12.90
N THR A 278 4.31 -11.72 12.83
CA THR A 278 4.62 -12.69 11.75
C THR A 278 3.94 -12.33 10.43
N LYS A 279 2.75 -11.72 10.53
CA LYS A 279 1.88 -11.29 9.41
C LYS A 279 1.53 -9.81 9.47
N ALA A 280 1.99 -9.09 10.50
CA ALA A 280 1.60 -7.70 10.73
C ALA A 280 2.05 -6.82 9.55
N TRP A 281 1.08 -6.11 8.99
CA TRP A 281 1.27 -5.19 7.87
C TRP A 281 0.35 -4.01 8.06
N GLY A 282 0.90 -2.83 8.33
CA GLY A 282 0.09 -1.66 8.66
C GLY A 282 0.57 -0.34 8.05
N THR A 283 1.79 -0.29 7.52
CA THR A 283 2.34 0.95 6.96
C THR A 283 1.82 1.19 5.54
N ALA A 284 1.14 2.32 5.34
CA ALA A 284 0.54 2.69 4.06
C ALA A 284 0.28 4.19 3.95
N VAL A 285 0.26 4.69 2.71
CA VAL A 285 -0.29 6.02 2.37
C VAL A 285 -1.65 5.84 1.70
N TYR A 286 -2.68 6.52 2.21
CA TYR A 286 -4.00 6.61 1.61
C TYR A 286 -4.19 8.01 1.04
N SER A 287 -4.35 8.10 -0.29
CA SER A 287 -4.49 9.37 -1.01
C SER A 287 -5.77 9.36 -1.84
N LYS A 288 -6.67 10.29 -1.51
CA LYS A 288 -7.88 10.56 -2.28
C LYS A 288 -7.59 11.66 -3.30
N SER A 289 -7.04 11.28 -4.45
CA SER A 289 -6.77 12.16 -5.58
C SER A 289 -7.12 11.47 -6.90
N ILE A 290 -7.74 12.21 -7.81
CA ILE A 290 -8.00 11.76 -9.19
C ILE A 290 -6.80 11.99 -10.11
N GLU A 291 -5.80 12.76 -9.66
CA GLU A 291 -4.67 13.24 -10.46
C GLU A 291 -3.35 12.50 -10.19
N VAL A 292 -3.42 11.40 -9.43
CA VAL A 292 -2.26 10.56 -9.12
C VAL A 292 -1.52 10.13 -10.38
N HIS A 293 -0.19 10.06 -10.28
CA HIS A 293 0.67 9.65 -11.38
C HIS A 293 0.70 8.12 -11.44
N LEU A 294 0.07 7.56 -12.47
CA LEU A 294 -0.18 6.11 -12.60
C LEU A 294 0.43 5.50 -13.88
N ASP A 295 1.43 6.14 -14.47
CA ASP A 295 2.14 5.55 -15.59
C ASP A 295 2.89 4.28 -15.14
N ASN A 296 3.16 3.37 -16.08
CA ASN A 296 3.75 2.07 -15.77
C ASN A 296 5.13 2.20 -15.13
N THR A 297 5.93 3.20 -15.55
CA THR A 297 7.28 3.45 -15.02
C THR A 297 7.21 3.86 -13.56
N ARG A 298 6.32 4.79 -13.19
CA ARG A 298 6.09 5.20 -11.79
C ARG A 298 5.64 4.03 -10.93
N VAL A 299 4.67 3.25 -11.40
CA VAL A 299 4.13 2.11 -10.65
C VAL A 299 5.19 1.02 -10.47
N ALA A 300 5.96 0.71 -11.52
CA ALA A 300 7.03 -0.27 -11.47
C ALA A 300 8.19 0.19 -10.56
N HIS A 301 8.59 1.46 -10.64
CA HIS A 301 9.62 2.06 -9.78
C HIS A 301 9.23 1.97 -8.30
N ASN A 302 8.02 2.39 -7.94
CA ASN A 302 7.53 2.29 -6.57
C ASN A 302 7.44 0.82 -6.12
N HIS A 303 6.90 -0.08 -6.95
CA HIS A 303 6.82 -1.50 -6.62
C HIS A 303 8.20 -2.11 -6.37
N HIS A 304 9.18 -1.79 -7.22
CA HIS A 304 10.55 -2.24 -7.06
C HIS A 304 11.13 -1.79 -5.71
N ASN A 305 10.88 -0.54 -5.33
CA ASN A 305 11.31 0.03 -4.06
C ASN A 305 10.36 -0.27 -2.88
N GLY A 306 9.56 -1.33 -2.95
CA GLY A 306 8.74 -1.80 -1.83
C GLY A 306 7.53 -0.93 -1.50
N LEU A 307 6.98 -0.17 -2.46
CA LEU A 307 5.73 0.57 -2.31
C LEU A 307 4.69 0.09 -3.33
N PHE A 308 3.69 -0.64 -2.82
CA PHE A 308 2.69 -1.35 -3.60
C PHE A 308 1.40 -0.56 -3.68
N MET A 309 1.15 0.00 -4.85
CA MET A 309 -0.09 0.70 -5.12
C MET A 309 -1.25 -0.25 -5.38
N CYS A 310 -2.39 0.05 -4.76
CA CYS A 310 -3.71 -0.54 -4.99
C CYS A 310 -4.79 0.56 -5.05
N HIS A 311 -5.95 0.24 -5.64
CA HIS A 311 -7.11 1.11 -5.69
C HIS A 311 -8.22 0.56 -4.79
N TRP A 312 -8.59 1.33 -3.77
CA TRP A 312 -9.76 1.07 -2.95
C TRP A 312 -10.98 1.66 -3.62
N HIS A 313 -11.66 0.84 -4.40
CA HIS A 313 -12.67 1.30 -5.35
C HIS A 313 -13.90 1.90 -4.64
N GLU A 314 -14.35 1.28 -3.56
CA GLU A 314 -15.51 1.69 -2.76
C GLU A 314 -15.30 3.09 -2.14
N ARG A 315 -14.04 3.43 -1.82
CA ARG A 315 -13.66 4.72 -1.20
C ARG A 315 -13.12 5.74 -2.19
N LYS A 316 -12.86 5.33 -3.44
CA LYS A 316 -12.21 6.12 -4.49
C LYS A 316 -10.85 6.66 -4.03
N THR A 317 -10.08 5.78 -3.39
CA THR A 317 -8.81 6.11 -2.74
C THR A 317 -7.70 5.23 -3.28
N TRP A 318 -6.52 5.82 -3.46
CA TRP A 318 -5.30 5.07 -3.74
C TRP A 318 -4.62 4.71 -2.44
N ALA A 319 -4.32 3.43 -2.26
CA ALA A 319 -3.60 2.93 -1.11
C ALA A 319 -2.22 2.44 -1.57
N TYR A 320 -1.16 2.96 -0.95
CA TYR A 320 0.22 2.64 -1.25
C TYR A 320 0.83 1.96 -0.04
N TYR A 321 0.91 0.65 -0.09
CA TYR A 321 1.36 -0.15 1.03
C TYR A 321 2.86 -0.38 0.97
N PHE A 322 3.52 -0.30 2.11
CA PHE A 322 4.96 -0.52 2.19
C PHE A 322 5.25 -2.02 2.30
N ASP A 323 6.43 -2.42 1.84
CA ASP A 323 7.06 -3.69 2.19
C ASP A 323 7.02 -3.85 3.71
N HIS A 324 6.73 -5.06 4.20
CA HIS A 324 6.62 -5.33 5.63
C HIS A 324 7.99 -5.53 6.31
N ASN A 325 9.10 -5.59 5.59
CA ASN A 325 10.43 -5.77 6.19
C ASN A 325 10.94 -4.49 6.86
N GLU A 326 11.94 -4.63 7.74
CA GLU A 326 12.60 -3.47 8.34
C GLU A 326 13.25 -2.59 7.26
N ALA A 327 12.89 -1.31 7.27
CA ALA A 327 13.44 -0.33 6.34
C ALA A 327 13.21 1.10 6.80
N MET A 328 14.06 1.99 6.28
CA MET A 328 13.81 3.43 6.26
C MET A 328 13.49 3.85 4.83
N PHE A 329 12.37 4.54 4.64
CA PHE A 329 11.89 4.98 3.33
C PHE A 329 11.95 6.49 3.20
N ARG A 330 12.62 6.96 2.15
CA ARG A 330 12.59 8.37 1.74
C ARG A 330 11.58 8.56 0.63
N LEU A 331 10.61 9.42 0.87
CA LEU A 331 9.45 9.63 0.01
C LEU A 331 9.43 11.04 -0.52
N ARG A 332 8.98 11.21 -1.76
CA ARG A 332 8.47 12.48 -2.27
C ARG A 332 6.94 12.44 -2.25
N LEU A 333 6.36 13.49 -1.70
CA LEU A 333 4.91 13.65 -1.52
C LEU A 333 4.45 15.01 -2.06
N THR A 334 3.16 15.13 -2.33
CA THR A 334 2.49 16.40 -2.62
C THR A 334 1.63 16.82 -1.43
N PRO A 335 1.46 18.12 -1.15
CA PRO A 335 0.55 18.58 -0.10
C PRO A 335 -0.89 18.09 -0.32
N VAL A 336 -1.59 17.80 0.77
CA VAL A 336 -2.97 17.29 0.78
C VAL A 336 -3.90 18.13 -0.09
N SER A 337 -3.83 19.46 0.06
CA SER A 337 -4.48 20.42 -0.82
C SER A 337 -3.45 21.36 -1.42
N GLN A 338 -3.64 21.69 -2.70
CA GLN A 338 -2.83 22.64 -3.47
C GLN A 338 -3.66 23.87 -3.88
N ARG A 339 -4.65 24.24 -3.06
CA ARG A 339 -5.63 25.32 -3.36
C ARG A 339 -5.03 26.71 -3.63
N LEU A 340 -3.78 26.96 -3.22
CA LEU A 340 -3.07 28.22 -3.48
C LEU A 340 -2.25 28.18 -4.78
N ALA A 341 -2.14 27.02 -5.43
CA ALA A 341 -1.48 26.89 -6.72
C ALA A 341 -2.45 27.17 -7.88
N PRO A 342 -1.97 27.77 -8.99
CA PRO A 342 -2.74 27.82 -10.24
C PRO A 342 -3.16 26.40 -10.67
N GLY A 343 -4.40 26.21 -11.12
CA GLY A 343 -4.94 24.87 -11.41
C GLY A 343 -4.13 24.05 -12.44
N GLN A 344 -3.36 24.69 -13.31
CA GLN A 344 -2.46 23.99 -14.24
C GLN A 344 -1.21 23.41 -13.58
N LEU A 345 -0.80 23.96 -12.44
CA LEU A 345 0.35 23.54 -11.63
C LEU A 345 -0.06 22.67 -10.45
N ALA A 346 -1.32 22.77 -10.00
CA ALA A 346 -1.90 21.93 -8.97
C ALA A 346 -2.11 20.51 -9.53
N ARG A 347 -1.12 19.64 -9.38
CA ARG A 347 -1.23 18.21 -9.69
C ARG A 347 -0.68 17.39 -8.53
N ARG A 348 -1.57 16.61 -7.90
CA ARG A 348 -1.18 15.66 -6.85
C ARG A 348 -0.72 14.35 -7.47
N THR A 349 0.56 14.02 -7.32
CA THR A 349 1.18 12.88 -8.00
C THR A 349 1.07 11.56 -7.22
N GLY A 350 0.66 11.61 -5.95
CA GLY A 350 0.81 10.49 -5.02
C GLY A 350 2.26 10.32 -4.55
N PRO A 351 2.52 9.37 -3.63
CA PRO A 351 3.86 9.10 -3.11
C PRO A 351 4.79 8.50 -4.16
N GLU A 352 6.03 8.97 -4.15
CA GLU A 352 7.17 8.39 -4.88
C GLU A 352 8.22 7.94 -3.87
N VAL A 353 8.68 6.69 -3.95
CA VAL A 353 9.86 6.26 -3.18
C VAL A 353 11.10 6.76 -3.90
N LEU A 354 11.87 7.61 -3.23
CA LEU A 354 13.15 8.07 -3.75
C LEU A 354 14.25 7.05 -3.46
N GLU A 355 14.32 6.61 -2.20
CA GLU A 355 15.37 5.74 -1.70
C GLU A 355 14.83 4.86 -0.56
N VAL A 356 15.34 3.64 -0.47
CA VAL A 356 15.07 2.69 0.62
C VAL A 356 16.38 2.32 1.27
N TYR A 357 16.38 2.21 2.59
CA TYR A 357 17.56 1.89 3.37
C TYR A 357 17.31 0.69 4.25
N SER A 358 18.30 -0.20 4.34
CA SER A 358 18.32 -1.35 5.24
C SER A 358 19.29 -1.11 6.38
N TRP A 359 18.94 -1.61 7.55
CA TRP A 359 19.81 -1.57 8.73
C TRP A 359 20.82 -2.72 8.68
N ALA A 360 22.10 -2.40 8.58
CA ALA A 360 23.18 -3.37 8.64
C ALA A 360 24.46 -2.72 9.16
N ASN A 361 25.29 -3.46 9.90
CA ASN A 361 26.58 -2.96 10.39
C ASN A 361 26.48 -1.63 11.15
N VAL A 362 25.43 -1.46 11.97
CA VAL A 362 25.19 -0.26 12.79
C VAL A 362 24.95 1.02 11.96
N LEU A 363 24.60 0.89 10.69
CA LEU A 363 24.32 2.02 9.80
C LEU A 363 23.14 1.75 8.88
N TRP A 364 22.43 2.82 8.52
CA TRP A 364 21.48 2.80 7.41
C TRP A 364 22.24 2.91 6.09
N SER A 365 22.09 1.90 5.24
CA SER A 365 22.71 1.83 3.92
C SER A 365 21.66 1.61 2.85
N ALA A 366 21.91 2.11 1.63
CA ALA A 366 20.98 1.97 0.52
C ALA A 366 20.66 0.48 0.31
N ALA A 367 19.38 0.13 0.41
CA ALA A 367 18.91 -1.23 0.28
C ALA A 367 18.92 -1.63 -1.20
N THR A 368 19.21 -2.90 -1.46
CA THR A 368 18.87 -3.49 -2.75
C THR A 368 17.41 -3.93 -2.71
N PRO A 369 16.59 -3.55 -3.70
CA PRO A 369 15.20 -3.98 -3.84
C PRO A 369 14.99 -5.49 -3.66
N THR A 370 14.21 -5.88 -2.66
CA THR A 370 14.00 -7.29 -2.28
C THR A 370 12.79 -7.94 -2.95
N GLN A 371 11.89 -7.18 -3.57
CA GLN A 371 10.55 -7.71 -3.93
C GLN A 371 10.47 -8.46 -5.25
N THR A 372 11.30 -8.11 -6.24
CA THR A 372 11.52 -8.97 -7.42
C THR A 372 11.93 -10.39 -6.99
N SER A 373 12.64 -10.52 -5.85
CA SER A 373 12.99 -11.83 -5.29
C SER A 373 11.82 -12.55 -4.61
N ALA A 374 10.84 -11.85 -4.03
CA ALA A 374 9.71 -12.46 -3.34
C ALA A 374 8.71 -13.07 -4.32
N PHE A 375 8.30 -12.33 -5.34
CA PHE A 375 7.47 -12.87 -6.41
C PHE A 375 8.17 -14.01 -7.15
N ARG A 376 9.48 -13.89 -7.41
CA ARG A 376 10.28 -14.98 -7.98
C ARG A 376 10.26 -16.23 -7.11
N ARG A 377 10.46 -16.13 -5.79
CA ARG A 377 10.36 -17.29 -4.87
C ARG A 377 9.00 -17.98 -4.93
N VAL A 378 7.92 -17.21 -5.05
CA VAL A 378 6.56 -17.79 -5.23
C VAL A 378 6.53 -18.57 -6.54
N CYS A 379 7.01 -17.98 -7.64
CA CYS A 379 7.06 -18.64 -8.94
C CYS A 379 7.90 -19.93 -8.92
N ASP A 380 9.07 -19.90 -8.25
CA ASP A 380 9.98 -21.04 -8.12
C ASP A 380 9.35 -22.20 -7.35
N THR A 381 8.50 -21.91 -6.35
CA THR A 381 7.79 -22.92 -5.53
C THR A 381 6.85 -23.78 -6.39
N TYR A 382 6.29 -23.22 -7.46
CA TYR A 382 5.43 -23.95 -8.39
C TYR A 382 6.21 -24.70 -9.49
N GLY A 383 7.56 -24.64 -9.46
CA GLY A 383 8.43 -25.37 -10.37
C GLY A 383 8.21 -25.05 -11.84
N VAL A 384 7.72 -23.83 -12.15
CA VAL A 384 7.13 -23.54 -13.46
C VAL A 384 8.21 -23.26 -14.51
N PRO A 385 8.43 -24.15 -15.49
CA PRO A 385 9.52 -23.98 -16.46
C PRO A 385 9.28 -22.81 -17.44
N ASN A 386 8.04 -22.31 -17.53
CA ASN A 386 7.62 -21.28 -18.50
C ASN A 386 7.15 -19.95 -17.86
N LEU A 387 7.47 -19.69 -16.59
CA LEU A 387 7.38 -18.32 -16.02
C LEU A 387 8.56 -17.43 -16.45
N SER A 388 9.49 -17.93 -17.27
CA SER A 388 10.62 -17.19 -17.86
C SER A 388 10.19 -15.83 -18.41
N ILE A 389 9.08 -15.74 -19.15
CA ILE A 389 8.59 -14.46 -19.67
C ILE A 389 8.24 -13.43 -18.57
N MET A 390 7.81 -13.89 -17.40
CA MET A 390 7.52 -13.05 -16.23
C MET A 390 8.77 -12.79 -15.38
N LEU A 391 9.78 -13.66 -15.45
CA LEU A 391 10.95 -13.64 -14.56
C LEU A 391 12.23 -13.10 -15.20
N ASP A 392 12.35 -13.15 -16.53
CA ASP A 392 13.56 -12.80 -17.29
C ASP A 392 13.60 -11.31 -17.70
N ASN A 393 12.95 -10.44 -16.93
CA ASN A 393 12.88 -8.98 -17.13
C ASN A 393 12.26 -8.54 -18.48
N MET A 394 11.55 -9.42 -19.17
CA MET A 394 10.88 -9.08 -20.44
C MET A 394 9.63 -8.23 -20.24
N LEU A 395 9.01 -8.29 -19.05
CA LEU A 395 7.83 -7.51 -18.68
C LEU A 395 8.04 -6.84 -17.32
N ASP A 396 7.59 -5.59 -17.20
CA ASP A 396 7.44 -4.97 -15.89
C ASP A 396 6.27 -5.57 -15.09
N VAL A 397 6.21 -5.26 -13.80
CA VAL A 397 5.19 -5.80 -12.88
C VAL A 397 3.76 -5.46 -13.28
N VAL A 398 3.52 -4.33 -13.96
CA VAL A 398 2.18 -3.94 -14.42
C VAL A 398 1.78 -4.81 -15.61
N ASN A 399 2.72 -5.04 -16.52
CA ASN A 399 2.54 -5.87 -17.70
C ASN A 399 2.41 -7.36 -17.36
N ILE A 400 3.06 -7.85 -16.31
CA ILE A 400 2.79 -9.18 -15.75
C ILE A 400 1.34 -9.28 -15.24
N GLU A 401 0.87 -8.30 -14.48
CA GLU A 401 -0.52 -8.28 -13.98
C GLU A 401 -1.55 -8.20 -15.11
N ARG A 402 -1.25 -7.46 -16.19
CA ARG A 402 -2.08 -7.41 -17.40
C ARG A 402 -2.15 -8.75 -18.11
N LEU A 403 -0.99 -9.40 -18.30
CA LEU A 403 -0.91 -10.72 -18.92
C LEU A 403 -1.76 -11.74 -18.15
N LEU A 404 -1.64 -11.76 -16.82
CA LEU A 404 -2.40 -12.64 -15.95
C LEU A 404 -3.89 -12.30 -15.96
N THR A 405 -4.24 -11.00 -15.90
CA THR A 405 -5.63 -10.53 -15.97
C THR A 405 -6.32 -10.98 -17.26
N LEU A 406 -5.63 -10.89 -18.41
CA LEU A 406 -6.16 -11.34 -19.69
C LEU A 406 -6.26 -12.87 -19.74
N SER A 407 -5.17 -13.56 -19.43
CA SER A 407 -5.06 -15.02 -19.52
C SER A 407 -6.05 -15.77 -18.63
N LEU A 408 -6.54 -15.14 -17.57
CA LEU A 408 -7.47 -15.71 -16.60
C LEU A 408 -8.91 -15.20 -16.76
N GLY A 409 -9.19 -14.43 -17.81
CA GLY A 409 -10.56 -13.98 -18.11
C GLY A 409 -11.09 -12.90 -17.16
N ASN A 410 -10.18 -12.11 -16.59
CA ASN A 410 -10.51 -10.98 -15.70
C ASN A 410 -10.49 -9.63 -16.45
N ALA A 411 -10.16 -9.64 -17.75
CA ALA A 411 -10.30 -8.52 -18.67
C ALA A 411 -11.76 -8.33 -19.13
N CYS A 412 -12.60 -7.73 -18.29
CA CYS A 412 -14.06 -7.67 -18.49
C CYS A 412 -14.65 -6.26 -18.67
N CYS A 413 -13.82 -5.25 -18.96
CA CYS A 413 -14.32 -3.90 -19.27
C CYS A 413 -13.46 -3.18 -20.32
N ASN A 414 -14.02 -2.15 -20.95
CA ASN A 414 -13.25 -1.27 -21.83
C ASN A 414 -12.04 -0.69 -21.08
N GLN A 415 -10.89 -0.61 -21.76
CA GLN A 415 -9.64 -0.13 -21.16
C GLN A 415 -9.26 -0.90 -19.89
N TRP A 416 -9.59 -2.19 -19.79
CA TRP A 416 -9.23 -3.02 -18.63
C TRP A 416 -7.73 -3.01 -18.31
N HIS A 417 -6.89 -2.73 -19.32
CA HIS A 417 -5.43 -2.64 -19.20
C HIS A 417 -4.95 -1.33 -18.56
N ASP A 418 -5.81 -0.30 -18.40
CA ASP A 418 -5.50 0.86 -17.56
C ASP A 418 -5.30 0.37 -16.12
N VAL A 419 -4.22 0.79 -15.49
CA VAL A 419 -3.88 0.45 -14.10
C VAL A 419 -5.05 0.74 -13.14
N ARG A 420 -5.86 1.76 -13.43
CA ARG A 420 -7.06 2.10 -12.64
C ARG A 420 -8.16 1.06 -12.68
N ARG A 421 -8.16 0.22 -13.72
CA ARG A 421 -9.20 -0.78 -14.00
C ARG A 421 -8.70 -2.20 -13.84
N LEU A 422 -7.39 -2.42 -13.73
CA LEU A 422 -6.80 -3.74 -13.53
C LEU A 422 -7.43 -4.45 -12.33
N HIS A 423 -7.83 -5.70 -12.56
CA HIS A 423 -8.62 -6.46 -11.61
C HIS A 423 -7.89 -6.66 -10.28
N HIS A 424 -6.64 -7.14 -10.32
CA HIS A 424 -5.88 -7.45 -9.11
C HIS A 424 -5.34 -6.23 -8.37
N PHE A 425 -5.38 -5.03 -8.96
CA PHE A 425 -5.02 -3.79 -8.28
C PHE A 425 -6.11 -3.30 -7.33
N LYS A 426 -7.30 -3.88 -7.36
CA LYS A 426 -8.41 -3.47 -6.50
C LYS A 426 -8.31 -4.13 -5.13
N ILE A 427 -8.58 -3.34 -4.11
CA ILE A 427 -8.79 -3.80 -2.73
C ILE A 427 -10.20 -3.42 -2.29
N ASP A 428 -10.72 -4.16 -1.32
CA ASP A 428 -12.00 -3.89 -0.68
C ASP A 428 -11.79 -3.37 0.77
N ASP A 429 -12.87 -3.24 1.54
CA ASP A 429 -12.84 -2.71 2.91
C ASP A 429 -12.03 -3.54 3.93
N ASN A 430 -11.66 -4.79 3.60
CA ASN A 430 -10.73 -5.60 4.39
C ASN A 430 -9.25 -5.27 4.14
N GLU A 431 -8.95 -4.40 3.17
CA GLU A 431 -7.60 -3.98 2.83
C GLU A 431 -6.64 -5.15 2.50
N ILE A 432 -7.18 -6.27 1.97
CA ILE A 432 -6.40 -7.43 1.52
C ILE A 432 -5.85 -7.18 0.11
N ILE A 433 -4.53 -7.31 -0.04
CA ILE A 433 -3.87 -7.14 -1.32
C ILE A 433 -3.88 -8.45 -2.08
N ARG A 434 -4.67 -8.49 -3.17
CA ARG A 434 -4.81 -9.65 -4.06
C ARG A 434 -3.97 -9.54 -5.33
N ARG A 435 -3.07 -8.56 -5.41
CA ARG A 435 -2.09 -8.41 -6.49
C ARG A 435 -1.22 -9.66 -6.59
N ILE A 436 -1.10 -10.22 -7.80
CA ILE A 436 -0.37 -11.48 -8.01
C ILE A 436 1.14 -11.24 -7.87
N THR A 437 1.63 -10.13 -8.41
CA THR A 437 3.04 -9.70 -8.34
C THR A 437 3.46 -9.21 -6.96
N CYS A 438 2.51 -8.94 -6.06
CA CYS A 438 2.75 -8.49 -4.70
C CYS A 438 2.72 -9.68 -3.74
N ALA A 439 3.89 -10.23 -3.41
CA ALA A 439 4.02 -11.46 -2.61
C ALA A 439 4.19 -11.19 -1.10
N ILE A 440 3.61 -10.09 -0.58
CA ILE A 440 3.75 -9.72 0.84
C ILE A 440 2.48 -9.90 1.67
N ASP A 441 1.30 -9.98 1.05
CA ASP A 441 0.08 -10.37 1.77
C ASP A 441 0.07 -11.90 1.94
N CYS A 442 0.14 -12.33 3.20
CA CYS A 442 0.10 -13.72 3.62
C CYS A 442 -1.26 -14.14 4.20
N SER A 443 -2.32 -13.34 4.00
CA SER A 443 -3.68 -13.78 4.32
C SER A 443 -4.09 -14.94 3.42
N ASP A 444 -4.93 -15.83 3.95
CA ASP A 444 -5.37 -17.03 3.21
C ASP A 444 -6.08 -16.66 1.91
N GLN A 445 -6.82 -15.55 1.88
CA GLN A 445 -7.48 -15.04 0.67
C GLN A 445 -6.48 -14.58 -0.40
N ALA A 446 -5.44 -13.83 -0.01
CA ALA A 446 -4.41 -13.38 -0.94
C ALA A 446 -3.58 -14.55 -1.47
N LEU A 447 -3.20 -15.49 -0.60
CA LEU A 447 -2.51 -16.72 -0.96
C LEU A 447 -3.35 -17.56 -1.92
N ALA A 448 -4.61 -17.84 -1.60
CA ALA A 448 -5.50 -18.61 -2.46
C ALA A 448 -5.66 -17.97 -3.84
N THR A 449 -5.88 -16.65 -3.90
CA THR A 449 -6.01 -15.91 -5.17
C THR A 449 -4.74 -16.06 -6.01
N ARG A 450 -3.56 -15.81 -5.41
CA ARG A 450 -2.27 -15.91 -6.11
C ARG A 450 -2.03 -17.32 -6.62
N ASN A 451 -2.26 -18.32 -5.79
CA ASN A 451 -2.03 -19.72 -6.11
C ASN A 451 -2.92 -20.19 -7.27
N ILE A 452 -4.22 -19.90 -7.21
CA ILE A 452 -5.16 -20.24 -8.29
C ILE A 452 -4.74 -19.56 -9.60
N CYS A 453 -4.35 -18.29 -9.55
CA CYS A 453 -3.93 -17.56 -10.74
C CYS A 453 -2.68 -18.17 -11.39
N LEU A 454 -1.66 -18.49 -10.59
CA LEU A 454 -0.41 -19.05 -11.09
C LEU A 454 -0.58 -20.49 -11.59
N ILE A 455 -1.35 -21.33 -10.89
CA ILE A 455 -1.66 -22.70 -11.33
C ILE A 455 -2.44 -22.68 -12.66
N ASN A 456 -3.47 -21.84 -12.77
CA ASN A 456 -4.25 -21.74 -14.01
C ASN A 456 -3.39 -21.21 -15.16
N TYR A 457 -2.54 -20.22 -14.91
CA TYR A 457 -1.61 -19.73 -15.94
C TYR A 457 -0.60 -20.81 -16.36
N GLN A 458 -0.10 -21.61 -15.43
CA GLN A 458 0.76 -22.74 -15.73
C GLN A 458 0.05 -23.79 -16.60
N ILE A 459 -1.18 -24.18 -16.25
CA ILE A 459 -1.97 -25.14 -17.04
C ILE A 459 -2.18 -24.61 -18.47
N LEU A 460 -2.53 -23.32 -18.60
CA LEU A 460 -2.67 -22.69 -19.91
C LEU A 460 -1.37 -22.80 -20.72
N THR A 461 -0.24 -22.45 -20.12
CA THR A 461 1.04 -22.39 -20.84
C THR A 461 1.69 -23.74 -21.12
N VAL A 462 1.56 -24.71 -20.20
CA VAL A 462 2.25 -26.01 -20.28
C VAL A 462 1.36 -27.07 -20.89
N GLU A 463 0.11 -27.20 -20.43
CA GLU A 463 -0.76 -28.30 -20.87
C GLU A 463 -1.52 -27.93 -22.13
N ILE A 464 -2.17 -26.77 -22.16
CA ILE A 464 -3.01 -26.34 -23.28
C ILE A 464 -2.15 -25.87 -24.45
N LEU A 465 -1.30 -24.87 -24.22
CA LEU A 465 -0.46 -24.27 -25.26
C LEU A 465 0.79 -25.11 -25.56
N GLY A 466 1.20 -26.00 -24.66
CA GLY A 466 2.25 -26.99 -24.93
C GLY A 466 1.81 -28.11 -25.87
N ASN A 467 0.50 -28.30 -26.06
CA ASN A 467 -0.07 -29.18 -27.08
C ASN A 467 -1.07 -28.42 -28.00
N PRO A 468 -0.56 -27.45 -28.79
CA PRO A 468 -1.42 -26.54 -29.54
C PRO A 468 -2.21 -27.25 -30.65
N GLN A 469 -1.69 -28.38 -31.17
CA GLN A 469 -2.38 -29.20 -32.17
C GLN A 469 -3.68 -29.81 -31.63
N ALA A 470 -3.69 -30.24 -30.36
CA ALA A 470 -4.87 -30.82 -29.74
C ALA A 470 -5.90 -29.76 -29.30
N HIS A 471 -5.42 -28.63 -28.78
CA HIS A 471 -6.30 -27.72 -28.03
C HIS A 471 -6.68 -26.42 -28.75
N LEU A 472 -5.93 -25.99 -29.78
CA LEU A 472 -6.28 -24.78 -30.53
C LEU A 472 -7.43 -25.03 -31.53
N PRO A 473 -8.49 -24.20 -31.52
CA PRO A 473 -9.57 -24.28 -32.49
C PRO A 473 -9.12 -23.85 -33.90
N ASP A 474 -9.93 -24.19 -34.93
CA ASP A 474 -9.56 -23.96 -36.34
C ASP A 474 -9.39 -22.49 -36.71
N ASN A 475 -10.12 -21.58 -36.04
CA ASN A 475 -9.97 -20.14 -36.19
C ASN A 475 -8.60 -19.60 -35.71
N LEU A 476 -7.81 -20.43 -35.02
CA LEU A 476 -6.43 -20.17 -34.59
C LEU A 476 -5.44 -21.19 -35.17
N SER A 477 -5.78 -21.82 -36.30
CA SER A 477 -4.95 -22.85 -36.94
C SER A 477 -3.55 -22.37 -37.31
N ASP A 478 -3.38 -21.07 -37.59
CA ASP A 478 -2.09 -20.43 -37.86
C ASP A 478 -1.12 -20.47 -36.66
N LEU A 479 -1.63 -20.63 -35.44
CA LEU A 479 -0.84 -20.73 -34.21
C LEU A 479 -0.49 -22.18 -33.82
N ARG A 480 -0.97 -23.19 -34.56
CA ARG A 480 -0.77 -24.60 -34.21
C ARG A 480 0.67 -25.10 -34.33
N GLN A 481 1.48 -24.48 -35.19
CA GLN A 481 2.88 -24.88 -35.36
C GLN A 481 3.74 -24.42 -34.18
N SER A 482 3.49 -23.21 -33.70
CA SER A 482 4.16 -22.65 -32.54
C SER A 482 3.34 -21.44 -32.05
N VAL A 483 3.12 -21.40 -30.75
CA VAL A 483 2.40 -20.32 -30.08
C VAL A 483 3.24 -19.81 -28.93
N GLN A 484 3.33 -18.49 -28.81
CA GLN A 484 3.97 -17.82 -27.70
C GLN A 484 2.92 -17.04 -26.93
N ILE A 485 2.99 -17.12 -25.61
CA ILE A 485 2.25 -16.26 -24.72
C ILE A 485 3.07 -15.01 -24.44
N ALA A 486 2.49 -13.82 -24.58
CA ALA A 486 3.17 -12.55 -24.32
C ALA A 486 2.17 -11.43 -24.05
N TYR A 487 2.62 -10.32 -23.48
CA TYR A 487 1.82 -9.09 -23.40
C TYR A 487 2.48 -7.98 -24.21
N ARG A 488 1.67 -7.21 -24.94
CA ARG A 488 2.13 -6.05 -25.70
C ARG A 488 1.19 -4.87 -25.48
N GLU A 489 1.76 -3.69 -25.23
CA GLU A 489 0.98 -2.48 -25.00
C GLU A 489 0.28 -1.97 -26.28
N ASP A 490 0.84 -2.26 -27.47
CA ASP A 490 0.24 -1.91 -28.77
C ASP A 490 -0.89 -2.85 -29.20
N SER A 491 -1.04 -3.99 -28.53
CA SER A 491 -2.10 -4.98 -28.75
C SER A 491 -2.59 -5.53 -27.41
N PRO A 492 -3.15 -4.67 -26.53
CA PRO A 492 -3.36 -5.00 -25.12
C PRO A 492 -4.36 -6.14 -24.93
N ASN A 493 -5.22 -6.36 -25.92
CA ASN A 493 -6.30 -7.35 -25.91
C ASN A 493 -5.86 -8.76 -26.35
N CYS A 494 -4.60 -8.94 -26.77
CA CYS A 494 -4.08 -10.23 -27.25
C CYS A 494 -2.93 -10.70 -26.36
N ASN A 495 -2.94 -12.00 -26.05
CA ASN A 495 -1.86 -12.66 -25.30
C ASN A 495 -1.23 -13.84 -26.03
N LEU A 496 -1.75 -14.25 -27.18
CA LEU A 496 -1.20 -15.35 -27.98
C LEU A 496 -0.67 -14.81 -29.32
N TYR A 497 0.53 -15.24 -29.70
CA TYR A 497 1.21 -14.80 -30.91
C TYR A 497 1.92 -15.98 -31.59
N ALA A 498 2.10 -15.92 -32.91
CA ALA A 498 3.08 -16.77 -33.57
C ALA A 498 4.51 -16.30 -33.20
N PRO A 499 5.56 -17.11 -33.41
CA PRO A 499 6.92 -16.76 -33.00
C PRO A 499 7.49 -15.50 -33.67
N ASP A 500 6.99 -15.15 -34.86
CA ASP A 500 7.36 -13.92 -35.57
C ASP A 500 6.56 -12.69 -35.08
N MET A 501 5.77 -12.86 -34.02
CA MET A 501 4.87 -11.89 -33.41
C MET A 501 3.77 -11.38 -34.36
N ARG A 502 3.50 -12.11 -35.45
CA ARG A 502 2.35 -11.92 -36.34
C ARG A 502 1.23 -12.90 -35.94
N GLY A 503 -0.02 -12.60 -36.28
CA GLY A 503 -1.16 -13.48 -35.94
C GLY A 503 -1.60 -13.44 -34.48
N ALA A 504 -1.95 -12.26 -33.96
CA ALA A 504 -2.38 -12.08 -32.57
C ALA A 504 -3.75 -12.73 -32.26
N ALA A 505 -3.90 -13.32 -31.08
CA ALA A 505 -5.14 -13.91 -30.59
C ALA A 505 -5.28 -13.75 -29.07
N THR A 506 -6.48 -14.02 -28.55
CA THR A 506 -6.80 -13.93 -27.13
C THR A 506 -7.13 -15.32 -26.60
N GLY A 507 -6.33 -15.82 -25.67
CA GLY A 507 -6.52 -17.08 -24.99
C GLY A 507 -6.83 -16.88 -23.51
N VAL A 508 -7.86 -17.56 -23.01
CA VAL A 508 -8.28 -17.49 -21.61
C VAL A 508 -8.41 -18.90 -21.06
N TYR A 509 -7.92 -19.16 -19.84
CA TYR A 509 -8.24 -20.38 -19.11
C TYR A 509 -8.90 -20.07 -17.77
N LEU A 510 -10.08 -20.65 -17.55
CA LEU A 510 -10.90 -20.38 -16.35
C LEU A 510 -10.59 -21.32 -15.17
N GLY A 511 -9.81 -22.37 -15.39
CA GLY A 511 -9.57 -23.40 -14.39
C GLY A 511 -10.49 -24.62 -14.53
N PRO A 512 -10.42 -25.52 -13.53
CA PRO A 512 -11.18 -26.76 -13.55
C PRO A 512 -12.60 -26.59 -13.00
N TYR A 513 -13.52 -27.35 -13.60
CA TYR A 513 -14.91 -27.53 -13.17
C TYR A 513 -15.68 -26.22 -12.91
N PRO A 514 -15.67 -25.24 -13.84
CA PRO A 514 -16.48 -24.06 -13.66
C PRO A 514 -17.98 -24.39 -13.76
N ASP A 515 -18.81 -23.58 -13.11
CA ASP A 515 -20.27 -23.61 -13.28
C ASP A 515 -20.64 -23.54 -14.77
N ASP A 516 -21.70 -24.26 -15.18
CA ASP A 516 -22.07 -24.43 -16.60
C ASP A 516 -22.19 -23.12 -17.40
N ASN A 517 -22.65 -22.04 -16.76
CA ASN A 517 -22.84 -20.75 -17.41
C ASN A 517 -21.56 -19.88 -17.44
N LEU A 518 -20.58 -20.16 -16.58
CA LEU A 518 -19.43 -19.30 -16.39
C LEU A 518 -18.55 -19.18 -17.65
N PRO A 519 -18.23 -20.26 -18.40
CA PRO A 519 -17.44 -20.16 -19.63
C PRO A 519 -18.06 -19.21 -20.66
N ARG A 520 -19.38 -19.30 -20.87
CA ARG A 520 -20.09 -18.45 -21.82
C ARG A 520 -20.15 -17.01 -21.35
N GLN A 521 -20.46 -16.78 -20.08
CA GLN A 521 -20.48 -15.44 -19.48
C GLN A 521 -19.11 -14.76 -19.58
N LYS A 522 -18.02 -15.50 -19.31
CA LYS A 522 -16.66 -14.99 -19.43
C LYS A 522 -16.27 -14.72 -20.88
N TYR A 523 -16.64 -15.59 -21.82
CA TYR A 523 -16.45 -15.34 -23.25
C TYR A 523 -17.13 -14.05 -23.68
N ASP A 524 -18.41 -13.87 -23.34
CA ASP A 524 -19.17 -12.68 -23.72
C ASP A 524 -18.61 -11.41 -23.05
N ALA A 525 -18.18 -11.49 -21.78
CA ALA A 525 -17.56 -10.39 -21.06
C ALA A 525 -16.21 -9.95 -21.67
N VAL A 526 -15.31 -10.89 -21.96
CA VAL A 526 -14.02 -10.58 -22.62
C VAL A 526 -14.27 -10.06 -24.02
N SER A 527 -15.13 -10.74 -24.80
CA SER A 527 -15.53 -10.35 -26.16
C SER A 527 -16.05 -8.91 -26.23
N SER A 528 -16.76 -8.44 -25.20
CA SER A 528 -17.25 -7.05 -25.14
C SER A 528 -16.14 -5.99 -25.16
N CYS A 529 -14.92 -6.36 -24.78
CA CYS A 529 -13.75 -5.48 -24.75
C CYS A 529 -12.92 -5.51 -26.05
N LEU A 530 -13.30 -6.37 -26.99
CA LEU A 530 -12.56 -6.67 -28.22
C LEU A 530 -13.20 -6.01 -29.43
N THR A 531 -12.38 -5.72 -30.45
CA THR A 531 -12.84 -5.40 -31.81
C THR A 531 -13.42 -6.63 -32.49
N ASP A 532 -14.22 -6.46 -33.55
CA ASP A 532 -14.82 -7.60 -34.26
C ASP A 532 -13.80 -8.56 -34.89
N SER A 533 -12.62 -8.06 -35.28
CA SER A 533 -11.50 -8.88 -35.73
C SER A 533 -10.89 -9.70 -34.60
N GLU A 534 -10.69 -9.10 -33.42
CA GLU A 534 -10.13 -9.77 -32.24
C GLU A 534 -11.10 -10.81 -31.68
N LYS A 535 -12.42 -10.53 -31.66
CA LYS A 535 -13.45 -11.49 -31.23
C LYS A 535 -13.39 -12.81 -32.00
N ARG A 536 -13.06 -12.77 -33.30
CA ARG A 536 -12.93 -13.98 -34.13
C ARG A 536 -11.74 -14.84 -33.75
N ARG A 537 -10.83 -14.30 -32.94
CA ARG A 537 -9.60 -14.94 -32.47
C ARG A 537 -9.57 -15.04 -30.94
N LEU A 538 -10.73 -15.02 -30.29
CA LEU A 538 -10.92 -15.31 -28.87
C LEU A 538 -11.24 -16.78 -28.65
N VAL A 539 -10.61 -17.37 -27.64
CA VAL A 539 -10.93 -18.71 -27.12
C VAL A 539 -10.83 -18.73 -25.60
N VAL A 540 -11.80 -19.39 -24.98
CA VAL A 540 -11.91 -19.58 -23.53
C VAL A 540 -11.92 -21.07 -23.25
N TRP A 541 -10.87 -21.58 -22.61
CA TRP A 541 -10.75 -22.96 -22.17
C TRP A 541 -11.18 -23.14 -20.71
N PHE A 542 -11.63 -24.35 -20.40
CA PHE A 542 -11.92 -24.82 -19.06
C PHE A 542 -11.81 -26.35 -19.01
N LYS A 543 -11.63 -26.93 -17.82
CA LYS A 543 -11.51 -28.39 -17.67
C LYS A 543 -12.81 -28.98 -17.11
N ARG A 544 -13.32 -30.05 -17.73
CA ARG A 544 -14.51 -30.79 -17.28
C ARG A 544 -14.28 -32.28 -17.53
N ASN A 545 -14.63 -33.12 -16.57
CA ASN A 545 -14.41 -34.59 -16.62
C ASN A 545 -12.97 -34.96 -17.05
N ASP A 546 -11.98 -34.24 -16.52
CA ASP A 546 -10.56 -34.34 -16.91
C ASP A 546 -10.18 -34.00 -18.36
N GLU A 547 -11.13 -33.55 -19.18
CA GLU A 547 -10.90 -33.08 -20.54
C GLU A 547 -10.95 -31.54 -20.65
N TYR A 548 -10.19 -31.00 -21.59
CA TYR A 548 -10.19 -29.56 -21.90
C TYR A 548 -11.29 -29.24 -22.90
N GLU A 549 -12.33 -28.56 -22.43
CA GLU A 549 -13.39 -27.99 -23.26
C GLU A 549 -13.09 -26.51 -23.57
N ARG A 550 -13.82 -25.95 -24.54
CA ARG A 550 -13.64 -24.55 -24.96
C ARG A 550 -14.91 -23.89 -25.48
N VAL A 551 -14.97 -22.58 -25.29
CA VAL A 551 -15.87 -21.66 -26.01
C VAL A 551 -15.02 -20.82 -26.95
N SER A 552 -15.36 -20.80 -28.24
CA SER A 552 -14.63 -20.03 -29.26
C SER A 552 -15.60 -19.47 -30.30
N PHE A 553 -15.11 -18.57 -31.15
CA PHE A 553 -15.91 -18.05 -32.25
C PHE A 553 -16.33 -19.17 -33.22
N GLU A 554 -17.63 -19.43 -33.28
CA GLU A 554 -18.24 -20.28 -34.30
C GLU A 554 -18.77 -19.39 -35.42
N ARG A 555 -18.28 -19.59 -36.64
CA ARG A 555 -18.82 -18.91 -37.82
C ARG A 555 -20.27 -19.40 -37.98
N ARG A 556 -21.25 -18.52 -37.76
CA ARG A 556 -22.65 -18.84 -38.11
C ARG A 556 -22.67 -19.19 -39.60
N PRO A 557 -23.16 -20.39 -40.00
CA PRO A 557 -23.24 -20.75 -41.40
C PRO A 557 -24.09 -19.70 -42.11
N GLN A 558 -23.55 -19.10 -43.16
CA GLN A 558 -24.35 -18.21 -44.00
C GLN A 558 -25.17 -19.07 -44.95
N ILE A 559 -26.33 -18.57 -45.38
CA ILE A 559 -27.22 -19.28 -46.33
C ILE A 559 -26.45 -19.75 -47.59
N THR A 560 -25.37 -19.06 -47.97
CA THR A 560 -24.48 -19.44 -49.08
C THR A 560 -23.69 -20.73 -48.84
N ASP A 561 -23.44 -21.12 -47.59
CA ASP A 561 -22.71 -22.36 -47.25
C ASP A 561 -23.58 -23.61 -47.46
N ILE A 562 -24.92 -23.47 -47.41
CA ILE A 562 -25.90 -24.55 -47.60
C ILE A 562 -26.06 -24.92 -49.08
N PHE A 563 -25.85 -23.98 -50.00
CA PHE A 563 -25.96 -24.23 -51.45
C PHE A 563 -24.77 -24.97 -52.06
N ASN A 564 -23.63 -25.03 -51.37
CA ASN A 564 -22.44 -25.73 -51.88
C ASN A 564 -22.41 -27.23 -51.52
N GLN A 565 -23.32 -27.72 -50.67
CA GLN A 565 -23.39 -29.14 -50.28
C GLN A 565 -24.44 -29.97 -51.05
N SER A 566 -25.21 -29.37 -51.96
CA SER A 566 -26.32 -30.03 -52.68
C SER A 566 -26.00 -30.41 -54.14
N ASN A 567 -24.73 -30.52 -54.52
CA ASN A 567 -24.29 -30.92 -55.86
C ASN A 567 -23.58 -32.28 -55.93
N THR A 568 -24.03 -33.26 -55.14
CA THR A 568 -23.58 -34.66 -55.26
C THR A 568 -24.78 -35.60 -55.44
N GLN A 569 -25.08 -35.86 -56.72
CA GLN A 569 -25.73 -37.04 -57.33
C GLN A 569 -26.89 -37.72 -56.57
N ILE A 570 -28.12 -37.51 -57.07
CA ILE A 570 -29.20 -38.51 -56.99
C ILE A 570 -29.22 -39.26 -58.33
N THR A 571 -28.71 -40.49 -58.33
CA THR A 571 -28.94 -41.49 -59.39
C THR A 571 -30.28 -42.19 -59.10
N SER A 572 -31.32 -41.88 -59.88
CA SER A 572 -32.59 -42.61 -59.83
C SER A 572 -32.60 -43.76 -60.85
N THR A 573 -32.68 -44.99 -60.36
CA THR A 573 -32.93 -46.21 -61.13
C THR A 573 -34.39 -46.27 -61.58
N PHE A 574 -34.64 -46.20 -62.89
CA PHE A 574 -35.93 -46.52 -63.52
C PHE A 574 -35.99 -48.02 -63.85
N LYS A 575 -37.02 -48.73 -63.37
CA LYS A 575 -37.44 -50.04 -63.88
C LYS A 575 -38.64 -49.87 -64.82
N PRO A 576 -38.67 -50.51 -66.00
CA PRO A 576 -39.82 -50.45 -66.90
C PRO A 576 -40.88 -51.47 -66.49
N ARG A 577 -42.16 -51.15 -66.71
CA ARG A 577 -43.27 -52.11 -66.63
C ARG A 577 -43.90 -52.25 -68.01
N VAL A 578 -44.02 -53.50 -68.43
CA VAL A 578 -44.63 -53.99 -69.67
C VAL A 578 -46.13 -54.17 -69.44
N GLU A 579 -46.89 -53.80 -70.49
CA GLU A 579 -48.32 -53.99 -70.80
C GLU A 579 -49.37 -53.33 -69.90
#